data_AF-A0A3D3BX35-F1
#
_entry.id   AF-A0A3D3BX35-F1
#
_cell.length_a   1.000
_cell.length_b   1.000
_cell.length_c   1.000
_cell.angle_alpha   90.00
_cell.angle_beta   90.00
_cell.angle_gamma   90.00
#
_symmetry.space_group_name_H-M   'P 1'
#
loop_
_entity.id
_entity.type
_entity.pdbx_description
1 polymer ?
#
loop_
_entity_poly.entity_id
_entity_poly.type
_entity_poly.pdbx_seq_one_letter_code
_entity_poly.pdbx_strand_id
1 'polypeptide(L)'
;MKLSIWRGFQGFPYAHLLLATLLLTSCVEESETGSELNVTEPDPLATDSFVMRNTEIREDLLEQLDIHGIQHWMNSNGSIGFIASRYQAIDRLANEAIGVYISLQ
;
A
#
# COMPACT_ATOMS: atom_id res chain seq x y z
N MET A 1 37.41 0.69 -35.51
CA MET A 1 38.43 0.08 -34.63
C MET A 1 38.30 -1.44 -34.74
N LYS A 2 39.40 -2.19 -34.92
CA LYS A 2 39.35 -3.67 -34.98
C LYS A 2 39.32 -4.22 -33.55
N LEU A 3 38.45 -5.20 -33.27
CA LEU A 3 38.65 -6.14 -32.16
C LEU A 3 39.12 -7.49 -32.70
N SER A 4 39.97 -8.15 -31.90
CA SER A 4 40.82 -9.27 -32.28
C SER A 4 40.15 -10.64 -32.18
N ILE A 5 40.79 -11.62 -32.82
CA ILE A 5 40.31 -12.98 -33.14
C ILE A 5 40.79 -14.00 -32.07
N TRP A 6 40.24 -15.23 -32.08
CA TRP A 6 40.68 -16.47 -31.38
C TRP A 6 40.29 -16.56 -29.89
N ARG A 7 40.05 -17.70 -29.20
CA ARG A 7 40.00 -19.17 -29.50
C ARG A 7 39.17 -19.87 -28.38
N GLY A 8 38.56 -21.06 -28.53
CA GLY A 8 38.21 -21.83 -29.74
C GLY A 8 38.25 -23.37 -29.56
N PHE A 9 37.19 -24.07 -30.01
CA PHE A 9 37.09 -25.53 -30.29
C PHE A 9 36.81 -26.54 -29.14
N GLN A 10 35.81 -27.42 -29.37
CA GLN A 10 35.53 -28.74 -28.74
C GLN A 10 35.13 -28.88 -27.24
N GLY A 11 34.04 -29.62 -26.99
CA GLY A 11 33.60 -30.06 -25.65
C GLY A 11 32.19 -30.67 -25.60
N PHE A 12 32.09 -31.99 -25.65
CA PHE A 12 30.90 -32.85 -25.74
C PHE A 12 29.64 -32.51 -24.89
N PRO A 13 28.41 -32.80 -25.39
CA PRO A 13 27.15 -32.56 -24.69
C PRO A 13 26.74 -33.72 -23.76
N TYR A 14 27.21 -33.71 -22.51
CA TYR A 14 26.81 -34.72 -21.50
C TYR A 14 26.26 -34.13 -20.17
N ALA A 15 26.01 -32.82 -20.11
CA ALA A 15 25.50 -32.15 -18.90
C ALA A 15 23.97 -32.17 -18.72
N HIS A 16 23.20 -32.74 -19.66
CA HIS A 16 21.73 -32.75 -19.60
C HIS A 16 21.12 -33.99 -18.93
N LEU A 17 21.92 -34.98 -18.53
CA LEU A 17 21.46 -36.29 -18.05
C LEU A 17 21.57 -36.47 -16.52
N LEU A 18 21.53 -35.36 -15.78
CA LEU A 18 21.51 -35.33 -14.30
C LEU A 18 20.38 -34.47 -13.71
N LEU A 19 19.34 -34.13 -14.51
CA LEU A 19 18.20 -33.32 -14.06
C LEU A 19 16.90 -34.14 -13.87
N ALA A 20 17.00 -35.46 -13.73
CA ALA A 20 15.86 -36.39 -13.84
C ALA A 20 15.44 -37.10 -12.54
N THR A 21 16.05 -36.79 -11.39
CA THR A 21 15.95 -37.63 -10.17
C THR A 21 15.53 -36.92 -8.87
N LEU A 22 15.02 -35.68 -8.93
CA LEU A 22 14.70 -34.87 -7.73
C LEU A 22 13.22 -34.52 -7.51
N LEU A 23 12.27 -35.10 -8.28
CA LEU A 23 10.84 -34.79 -8.19
C LEU A 23 9.98 -35.89 -7.54
N LEU A 24 10.59 -36.75 -6.71
CA LEU A 24 9.88 -37.80 -5.96
C LEU A 24 10.32 -37.80 -4.49
N THR A 25 9.71 -36.91 -3.69
CA THR A 25 9.11 -37.17 -2.36
C THR A 25 8.81 -35.84 -1.66
N SER A 26 7.54 -35.44 -1.60
CA SER A 26 6.89 -34.90 -0.39
C SER A 26 5.46 -34.45 -0.71
N CYS A 27 4.52 -35.40 -0.79
CA CYS A 27 3.14 -35.07 -0.49
C CYS A 27 3.03 -34.96 1.04
N VAL A 28 3.26 -33.75 1.56
CA VAL A 28 2.64 -33.36 2.82
C VAL A 28 1.24 -32.91 2.45
N GLU A 29 0.23 -33.61 2.96
CA GLU A 29 -1.12 -33.05 3.03
C GLU A 29 -1.09 -32.01 4.15
N GLU A 30 -0.65 -30.80 3.81
CA GLU A 30 -0.95 -29.65 4.64
C GLU A 30 -2.46 -29.45 4.52
N SER A 31 -3.18 -29.87 5.56
CA SER A 31 -4.58 -29.53 5.76
C SER A 31 -4.66 -28.03 6.06
N GLU A 32 -4.40 -27.22 5.04
CA GLU A 32 -4.81 -25.83 5.01
C GLU A 32 -6.31 -25.83 5.23
N THR A 33 -6.69 -25.63 6.48
CA THR A 33 -8.00 -25.09 6.82
C THR A 33 -7.94 -23.68 6.27
N GLY A 34 -8.23 -23.56 4.97
CA GLY A 34 -8.39 -22.30 4.29
C GLY A 34 -9.47 -21.56 5.04
N SER A 35 -9.04 -20.72 5.98
CA SER A 35 -9.87 -19.67 6.53
C SER A 35 -10.18 -18.82 5.32
N GLU A 36 -11.33 -19.11 4.71
CA GLU A 36 -11.95 -18.33 3.65
C GLU A 36 -11.75 -16.88 4.07
N LEU A 37 -10.88 -16.17 3.34
CA LEU A 37 -10.51 -14.81 3.69
C LEU A 37 -11.77 -14.04 3.35
N ASN A 38 -12.64 -13.93 4.35
CA ASN A 38 -13.94 -13.32 4.25
C ASN A 38 -13.67 -11.83 4.03
N VAL A 39 -13.50 -11.47 2.76
CA VAL A 39 -13.49 -10.11 2.24
C VAL A 39 -14.90 -9.59 2.48
N THR A 40 -15.15 -9.30 3.75
CA THR A 40 -16.34 -8.62 4.22
C THR A 40 -16.35 -7.31 3.45
N GLU A 41 -17.38 -7.12 2.62
CA GLU A 41 -17.50 -5.90 1.82
C GLU A 41 -17.32 -4.69 2.76
N PRO A 42 -16.52 -3.69 2.37
CA PRO A 42 -16.21 -2.58 3.24
C PRO A 42 -17.52 -1.88 3.64
N ASP A 43 -17.84 -1.92 4.94
CA ASP A 43 -19.06 -1.34 5.48
C ASP A 43 -19.18 0.12 5.01
N PRO A 44 -20.22 0.48 4.23
CA PRO A 44 -20.36 1.83 3.70
C PRO A 44 -20.56 2.89 4.80
N LEU A 45 -20.88 2.46 6.02
CA LEU A 45 -21.01 3.29 7.23
C LEU A 45 -19.78 3.21 8.15
N ALA A 46 -18.72 2.50 7.77
CA ALA A 46 -17.47 2.48 8.54
C ALA A 46 -16.94 3.91 8.73
N THR A 47 -16.57 4.24 9.97
CA THR A 47 -16.01 5.54 10.33
C THR A 47 -14.59 5.39 10.85
N ASP A 48 -13.77 6.42 10.64
CA ASP A 48 -12.40 6.52 11.12
C ASP A 48 -12.13 7.96 11.61
N SER A 49 -11.02 8.20 12.31
CA SER A 49 -10.65 9.54 12.79
C SER A 49 -9.16 9.76 13.01
N PHE A 50 -8.69 11.00 12.83
CA PHE A 50 -7.31 11.39 13.10
C PHE A 50 -7.22 12.68 13.94
N VAL A 51 -6.08 12.91 14.60
CA VAL A 51 -5.85 14.09 15.44
C VAL A 51 -4.88 15.06 14.77
N MET A 52 -5.35 16.25 14.43
CA MET A 52 -4.50 17.37 14.01
C MET A 52 -4.20 18.29 15.21
N ARG A 53 -2.94 18.26 15.68
CA ARG A 53 -2.53 19.01 16.88
C ARG A 53 -2.29 20.50 16.63
N ASN A 54 -1.76 20.87 15.46
CA ASN A 54 -1.67 22.27 15.08
C ASN A 54 -3.10 22.76 14.77
N THR A 55 -3.55 23.78 15.49
CA THR A 55 -4.90 24.35 15.31
C THR A 55 -5.06 25.03 13.95
N GLU A 56 -4.08 25.78 13.48
CA GLU A 56 -4.17 26.51 12.20
C GLU A 56 -4.34 25.52 11.03
N ILE A 57 -3.47 24.52 10.94
CA ILE A 57 -3.58 23.42 9.96
C ILE A 57 -4.90 22.65 10.09
N ARG A 58 -5.47 22.54 11.30
CA ARG A 58 -6.74 21.86 11.53
C ARG A 58 -7.91 22.67 10.98
N GLU A 59 -7.99 23.97 11.27
CA GLU A 59 -9.07 24.81 10.78
C GLU A 59 -9.01 24.94 9.24
N ASP A 60 -7.82 25.14 8.66
CA ASP A 60 -7.61 25.16 7.19
C ASP A 60 -8.07 23.85 6.52
N LEU A 61 -7.80 22.70 7.16
CA LEU A 61 -8.24 21.40 6.65
C LEU A 61 -9.76 21.25 6.77
N LEU A 62 -10.39 21.70 7.85
CA LEU A 62 -11.85 21.68 7.99
C LEU A 62 -12.53 22.52 6.89
N GLU A 63 -12.01 23.72 6.61
CA GLU A 63 -12.50 24.55 5.49
C GLU A 63 -12.37 23.83 4.14
N GLN A 64 -11.24 23.16 3.86
CA GLN A 64 -11.07 22.38 2.64
C GLN A 64 -12.05 21.19 2.56
N LEU A 65 -12.31 20.49 3.67
CA LEU A 65 -13.30 19.41 3.71
C LEU A 65 -14.71 19.92 3.38
N ASP A 66 -15.10 21.08 3.91
CA ASP A 66 -16.37 21.74 3.58
C ASP A 66 -16.43 22.17 2.11
N ILE A 67 -15.40 22.84 1.57
CA ILE A 67 -15.30 23.26 0.16
C ILE A 67 -15.44 22.06 -0.78
N HIS A 68 -14.85 20.91 -0.43
CA HIS A 68 -14.93 19.69 -1.21
C HIS A 68 -16.17 18.82 -0.92
N GLY A 69 -17.07 19.26 -0.02
CA GLY A 69 -18.30 18.53 0.32
C GLY A 69 -18.04 17.18 1.00
N ILE A 70 -16.92 17.05 1.71
CA ILE A 70 -16.54 15.83 2.42
C ILE A 70 -17.14 15.85 3.82
N GLN A 71 -18.09 14.94 4.05
CA GLN A 71 -18.70 14.75 5.36
C GLN A 71 -17.65 14.40 6.43
N HIS A 72 -17.60 15.23 7.45
CA HIS A 72 -16.72 15.11 8.61
C HIS A 72 -17.44 15.61 9.87
N TRP A 73 -16.88 15.36 11.04
CA TRP A 73 -17.37 15.89 12.32
C TRP A 73 -16.24 15.98 13.35
N MET A 74 -16.42 16.80 14.38
CA MET A 74 -15.49 16.86 15.51
C MET A 74 -15.91 15.90 16.62
N ASN A 75 -15.01 15.02 17.02
CA ASN A 75 -15.18 14.15 18.17
C ASN A 75 -14.87 14.88 19.48
N SER A 76 -15.38 14.36 20.61
CA SER A 76 -15.20 14.95 21.95
C SER A 76 -13.74 15.02 22.45
N ASN A 77 -12.84 14.26 21.83
CA ASN A 77 -11.40 14.27 22.07
C ASN A 77 -10.63 15.24 21.14
N GLY A 78 -11.33 15.98 20.27
CA GLY A 78 -10.73 16.87 19.28
C GLY A 78 -10.16 16.17 18.03
N SER A 79 -10.44 14.89 17.80
CA SER A 79 -10.14 14.24 16.51
C SER A 79 -11.20 14.60 15.46
N ILE A 80 -10.79 14.67 14.19
CA ILE A 80 -11.69 14.80 13.04
C ILE A 80 -12.15 13.39 12.68
N GLY A 81 -13.45 13.13 12.80
CA GLY A 81 -14.10 11.89 12.34
C GLY A 81 -14.63 12.02 10.92
N PHE A 82 -14.61 10.90 10.18
CA PHE A 82 -15.01 10.85 8.77
C PHE A 82 -15.49 9.44 8.36
N ILE A 83 -16.16 9.34 7.21
CA ILE A 83 -16.53 8.03 6.61
C ILE A 83 -15.30 7.40 5.96
N ALA A 84 -14.92 6.18 6.36
CA ALA A 84 -13.68 5.51 5.98
C ALA A 84 -13.51 5.36 4.44
N SER A 85 -14.60 5.21 3.69
CA SER A 85 -14.58 5.20 2.21
C SER A 85 -14.07 6.50 1.57
N ARG A 86 -13.91 7.59 2.35
CA ARG A 86 -13.34 8.88 1.94
C ARG A 86 -11.87 9.05 2.31
N TYR A 87 -11.23 8.06 2.94
CA TYR A 87 -9.85 8.13 3.45
C TYR A 87 -8.87 8.79 2.46
N GLN A 88 -8.81 8.31 1.21
CA GLN A 88 -7.85 8.82 0.21
C GLN A 88 -8.07 10.29 -0.18
N ALA A 89 -9.32 10.79 -0.12
CA ALA A 89 -9.60 12.20 -0.38
C ALA A 89 -9.14 13.09 0.78
N ILE A 90 -9.31 12.59 2.01
CA ILE A 90 -8.95 13.29 3.25
C ILE A 90 -7.44 13.29 3.46
N ASP A 91 -6.76 12.17 3.23
CA ASP A 91 -5.30 12.09 3.25
C ASP A 91 -4.65 13.07 2.27
N ARG A 92 -5.19 13.18 1.04
CA ARG A 92 -4.69 14.14 0.06
C ARG A 92 -4.81 15.59 0.55
N LEU A 93 -6.00 15.98 1.04
CA LEU A 93 -6.22 17.34 1.57
C LEU A 93 -5.42 17.63 2.84
N ALA A 94 -5.26 16.65 3.73
CA ALA A 94 -4.42 16.78 4.90
C ALA A 94 -2.94 17.00 4.53
N ASN A 95 -2.43 16.27 3.54
CA ASN A 95 -1.08 16.46 3.00
C ASN A 95 -0.92 17.81 2.26
N GLU A 96 -1.94 18.27 1.53
CA GLU A 96 -1.98 19.60 0.91
C GLU A 96 -1.92 20.71 1.99
N ALA A 97 -2.77 20.64 3.02
CA ALA A 97 -2.80 21.59 4.13
C ALA A 97 -1.48 21.61 4.94
N ILE A 98 -0.94 20.45 5.31
CA ILE A 98 0.36 20.35 6.00
C ILE A 98 1.49 20.92 5.13
N GLY A 99 1.48 20.64 3.83
CA GLY A 99 2.53 21.01 2.88
C GLY A 99 2.77 22.53 2.82
N VAL A 100 1.71 23.33 2.90
CA VAL A 100 1.79 24.81 2.97
C VAL A 100 2.68 25.24 4.14
N TYR A 101 2.44 24.73 5.34
CA TYR A 101 3.13 25.16 6.56
C TYR A 101 4.58 24.65 6.64
N ILE A 102 4.88 23.50 6.02
CA ILE A 102 6.27 23.02 5.90
C ILE A 102 7.05 23.87 4.89
N SER A 103 6.40 24.37 3.82
CA SER A 103 7.06 25.16 2.77
C SER A 103 7.44 26.59 3.17
N LEU A 104 7.00 27.06 4.35
CA LEU A 104 7.21 28.41 4.87
C LEU A 104 8.37 28.51 5.89
N GLN A 105 9.10 27.40 6.13
CA GLN A 105 10.24 27.32 7.05
C GLN A 105 11.60 27.32 6.32
#